data_AF-A0A5E4VQK3-F1
#
_entry.id   AF-A0A5E4VQK3-F1
#
_cell.length_a   1.000
_cell.length_b   1.000
_cell.length_c   1.000
_cell.angle_alpha   90.00
_cell.angle_beta   90.00
_cell.angle_gamma   90.00
#
_symmetry.space_group_name_H-M   'P 1'
#
loop_
_entity.id
_entity.type
_entity.pdbx_description
1 polymer ?
#
loop_
_entity_poly.entity_id
_entity_poly.type
_entity_poly.pdbx_seq_one_letter_code
_entity_poly.pdbx_strand_id
1 'polypeptide(L)'
;MLTLLQDRLGRTAISPSTARGMGPPGTIKAARSFLQTYDLRSVKANAPKTFRKKLDEMTDDLIANLPAQARHWGSARKFVNIFLRNCAYNRFVCDAYGLGRIEAWMEVPLDSHVAAGLKLDALAAKLDPTPPRWKTVIGLTPELSDRWQTLAQAIAERSRIHRVHLDVRYWNGAHMTLHAKHQERS
;
A
#
# COMPACT_ATOMS: atom_id res chain seq x y z
N MET A 1 -13.58 -0.12 22.21
CA MET A 1 -13.61 -1.11 21.10
C MET A 1 -12.88 -0.62 19.85
N LEU A 2 -13.21 0.57 19.30
CA LEU A 2 -12.56 1.10 18.08
C LEU A 2 -11.03 1.20 18.19
N THR A 3 -10.50 1.71 19.31
CA THR A 3 -9.04 1.76 19.56
C THR A 3 -8.39 0.39 19.48
N LEU A 4 -9.00 -0.65 20.07
CA LEU A 4 -8.48 -2.02 20.03
C LEU A 4 -8.48 -2.61 18.61
N LEU A 5 -9.49 -2.24 17.79
CA LEU A 5 -9.54 -2.63 16.38
C LEU A 5 -8.41 -1.95 15.60
N GLN A 6 -8.24 -0.64 15.75
CA GLN A 6 -7.14 0.09 15.13
C GLN A 6 -5.77 -0.47 15.57
N ASP A 7 -5.60 -0.76 16.85
CA ASP A 7 -4.40 -1.39 17.38
C ASP A 7 -4.09 -2.72 16.69
N ARG A 8 -5.12 -3.54 16.50
CA ARG A 8 -4.99 -4.82 15.80
C ARG A 8 -4.60 -4.58 14.34
N LEU A 9 -5.26 -3.66 13.65
CA LEU A 9 -5.00 -3.35 12.24
C LEU A 9 -3.58 -2.81 12.02
N GLY A 10 -3.11 -1.92 12.89
CA GLY A 10 -1.73 -1.42 12.86
C GLY A 10 -0.70 -2.53 13.06
N ARG A 11 -0.94 -3.43 14.03
CA ARG A 11 -0.08 -4.61 14.26
C ARG A 11 -0.03 -5.55 13.06
N THR A 12 -1.17 -5.84 12.44
CA THR A 12 -1.26 -6.79 11.32
C THR A 12 -0.85 -6.19 9.98
N ALA A 13 -0.95 -4.87 9.80
CA ALA A 13 -0.53 -4.19 8.58
C ALA A 13 0.96 -4.41 8.29
N ILE A 14 1.80 -4.32 9.34
CA ILE A 14 3.25 -4.41 9.20
C ILE A 14 3.74 -5.73 9.79
N SER A 15 3.78 -6.79 9.00
CA SER A 15 4.36 -8.07 9.40
C SER A 15 5.87 -8.16 9.05
N PRO A 16 6.60 -9.16 9.57
CA PRO A 16 7.96 -9.43 9.12
C PRO A 16 8.09 -9.67 7.61
N SER A 17 7.08 -10.24 6.95
CA SER A 17 7.08 -10.39 5.49
C SER A 17 6.87 -9.06 4.77
N THR A 18 6.02 -8.18 5.31
CA THR A 18 5.77 -6.84 4.75
C THR A 18 7.02 -5.96 4.76
N ALA A 19 7.80 -6.00 5.84
CA ALA A 19 8.94 -5.11 6.09
C ALA A 19 10.32 -5.77 5.83
N ARG A 20 10.34 -6.95 5.18
CA ARG A 20 11.57 -7.71 4.95
C ARG A 20 12.61 -6.88 4.20
N GLY A 21 13.79 -6.71 4.79
CA GLY A 21 14.89 -5.95 4.19
C GLY A 21 14.64 -4.44 4.09
N MET A 22 13.63 -3.89 4.76
CA MET A 22 13.25 -2.47 4.67
C MET A 22 13.88 -1.58 5.75
N GLY A 23 14.69 -2.15 6.64
CA GLY A 23 15.37 -1.42 7.70
C GLY A 23 15.92 -2.35 8.80
N PRO A 24 16.64 -1.79 9.79
CA PRO A 24 17.21 -2.55 10.90
C PRO A 24 16.13 -3.07 11.88
N PRO A 25 16.50 -3.92 12.85
CA PRO A 25 15.65 -4.25 13.99
C PRO A 25 15.05 -2.99 14.63
N GLY A 26 13.76 -3.05 14.99
CA GLY A 26 13.01 -1.90 15.49
C GLY A 26 12.16 -1.18 14.43
N THR A 27 12.44 -1.33 13.13
CA THR A 27 11.64 -0.72 12.04
C THR A 27 10.16 -1.11 12.11
N ILE A 28 9.87 -2.41 12.28
CA ILE A 28 8.50 -2.92 12.39
C ILE A 28 7.80 -2.36 13.63
N LYS A 29 8.51 -2.33 14.77
CA LYS A 29 7.95 -1.82 16.03
C LYS A 29 7.61 -0.34 15.90
N ALA A 30 8.52 0.47 15.36
CA ALA A 30 8.31 1.90 15.15
C ALA A 30 7.13 2.17 14.21
N ALA A 31 7.07 1.49 13.06
CA ALA A 31 5.97 1.63 12.12
C ALA A 31 4.62 1.25 12.74
N ARG A 32 4.56 0.12 13.47
CA ARG A 32 3.33 -0.30 14.18
C ARG A 32 2.93 0.74 15.22
N SER A 33 3.83 1.16 16.09
CA SER A 33 3.54 2.16 17.13
C SER A 33 2.96 3.44 16.54
N PHE A 34 3.53 3.94 15.45
CA PHE A 34 3.00 5.12 14.76
C PHE A 34 1.58 4.90 14.22
N LEU A 35 1.35 3.81 13.47
CA LEU A 35 0.05 3.56 12.84
C LEU A 35 -1.06 3.27 13.86
N GLN A 36 -0.71 2.65 14.99
CA GLN A 36 -1.64 2.36 16.08
C GLN A 36 -2.16 3.62 16.76
N THR A 37 -1.35 4.68 16.85
CA THR A 37 -1.71 5.93 17.52
C THR A 37 -2.14 7.04 16.56
N TYR A 38 -2.01 6.83 15.25
CA TYR A 38 -2.38 7.81 14.23
C TYR A 38 -3.87 8.16 14.26
N ASP A 39 -4.22 9.45 14.17
CA ASP A 39 -5.62 9.88 14.15
C ASP A 39 -6.25 9.68 12.77
N LEU A 40 -7.00 8.59 12.58
CA LEU A 40 -7.69 8.29 11.31
C LEU A 40 -8.72 9.36 10.87
N ARG A 41 -9.12 10.29 11.74
CA ARG A 41 -9.96 11.43 11.31
C ARG A 41 -9.17 12.39 10.43
N SER A 42 -7.85 12.45 10.56
CA SER A 42 -6.99 13.33 9.76
C SER A 42 -6.93 12.94 8.29
N VAL A 43 -7.23 11.69 7.92
CA VAL A 43 -7.21 11.21 6.52
C VAL A 43 -8.54 11.41 5.78
N LYS A 44 -9.60 11.85 6.47
CA LYS A 44 -10.87 12.21 5.83
C LYS A 44 -10.64 13.28 4.77
N ALA A 45 -11.18 13.08 3.58
CA ALA A 45 -11.07 14.01 2.47
C ALA A 45 -12.38 14.03 1.65
N ASN A 46 -12.64 15.15 0.98
CA ASN A 46 -13.78 15.34 0.09
C ASN A 46 -13.38 15.48 -1.38
N ALA A 47 -12.07 15.40 -1.68
CA ALA A 47 -11.55 15.45 -3.04
C ALA A 47 -10.27 14.61 -3.17
N PRO A 48 -9.98 14.04 -4.36
CA PRO A 48 -8.78 13.24 -4.59
C PRO A 48 -7.48 13.97 -4.23
N LYS A 49 -7.38 15.26 -4.60
CA LYS A 49 -6.20 16.09 -4.31
C LYS A 49 -5.97 16.28 -2.80
N THR A 50 -7.05 16.46 -2.04
CA THR A 50 -6.98 16.60 -0.58
C THR A 50 -6.58 15.29 0.08
N PHE A 51 -7.11 14.16 -0.40
CA PHE A 51 -6.70 12.84 0.09
C PHE A 51 -5.22 12.59 -0.16
N ARG A 52 -4.75 12.88 -1.38
CA ARG A 52 -3.34 12.74 -1.72
C ARG A 52 -2.43 13.56 -0.80
N LYS A 53 -2.78 14.81 -0.53
CA LYS A 53 -2.04 15.65 0.44
C LYS A 53 -1.96 15.00 1.82
N LYS A 54 -3.08 14.53 2.36
CA LYS A 54 -3.14 13.86 3.68
C LYS A 54 -2.34 12.55 3.70
N LEU A 55 -2.33 11.83 2.58
CA LEU A 55 -1.56 10.61 2.43
C LEU A 55 -0.06 10.91 2.43
N ASP A 56 0.36 11.99 1.76
CA ASP A 56 1.75 12.47 1.74
C ASP A 56 2.17 12.93 3.15
N GLU A 57 1.36 13.75 3.83
CA GLU A 57 1.57 14.16 5.23
C GLU A 57 1.75 12.95 6.17
N MET A 58 0.86 11.96 6.10
CA MET A 58 0.98 10.72 6.89
C MET A 58 2.24 9.90 6.54
N THR A 59 2.67 9.95 5.27
CA THR A 59 3.89 9.26 4.82
C THR A 59 5.13 9.92 5.43
N ASP A 60 5.20 11.25 5.39
CA ASP A 60 6.31 12.03 5.92
C ASP A 60 6.39 11.91 7.46
N ASP A 61 5.25 11.94 8.15
CA ASP A 61 5.17 11.71 9.59
C ASP A 61 5.69 10.32 9.96
N LEU A 62 5.33 9.28 9.19
CA LEU A 62 5.85 7.94 9.43
C LEU A 62 7.37 7.90 9.21
N ILE A 63 7.88 8.50 8.13
CA ILE A 63 9.33 8.58 7.86
C ILE A 63 10.06 9.21 9.05
N ALA A 64 9.55 10.30 9.61
CA ALA A 64 10.15 10.97 10.76
C ALA A 64 10.24 10.06 12.01
N ASN A 65 9.25 9.16 12.17
CA ASN A 65 9.16 8.21 13.29
C ASN A 65 9.94 6.90 13.07
N LEU A 66 10.48 6.65 11.88
CA LEU A 66 11.29 5.46 11.60
C LEU A 66 12.75 5.64 12.05
N PRO A 67 13.46 4.54 12.39
CA PRO A 67 14.91 4.55 12.57
C PRO A 67 15.60 5.16 11.34
N ALA A 68 16.71 5.89 11.53
CA ALA A 68 17.37 6.65 10.47
C ALA A 68 17.64 5.82 9.20
N GLN A 69 18.10 4.58 9.37
CA GLN A 69 18.40 3.65 8.27
C GLN A 69 17.17 3.02 7.61
N ALA A 70 15.96 3.28 8.12
CA ALA A 70 14.68 2.82 7.58
C ALA A 70 13.83 3.97 7.00
N ARG A 71 14.34 5.21 7.00
CA ARG A 71 13.65 6.41 6.52
C ARG A 71 13.56 6.47 5.00
N HIS A 72 12.96 5.44 4.41
CA HIS A 72 12.77 5.30 2.98
C HIS A 72 11.32 5.61 2.63
N TRP A 73 11.13 6.58 1.74
CA TRP A 73 9.81 7.03 1.31
C TRP A 73 8.94 5.88 0.81
N GLY A 74 9.49 5.01 -0.04
CA GLY A 74 8.74 3.87 -0.59
C GLY A 74 8.27 2.86 0.46
N SER A 75 9.10 2.58 1.46
CA SER A 75 8.71 1.70 2.58
C SER A 75 7.58 2.33 3.40
N ALA A 76 7.71 3.60 3.76
CA ALA A 76 6.70 4.33 4.51
C ALA A 76 5.37 4.41 3.74
N ARG A 77 5.41 4.77 2.44
CA ARG A 77 4.20 4.85 1.61
C ARG A 77 3.50 3.50 1.50
N LYS A 78 4.26 2.41 1.31
CA LYS A 78 3.71 1.05 1.32
C LYS A 78 3.01 0.75 2.66
N PHE A 79 3.66 1.03 3.79
CA PHE A 79 3.11 0.77 5.12
C PHE A 79 1.81 1.52 5.37
N VAL A 80 1.77 2.81 5.02
CA VAL A 80 0.56 3.64 5.11
C VAL A 80 -0.54 3.07 4.22
N ASN A 81 -0.25 2.73 2.96
CA ASN A 81 -1.25 2.19 2.04
C ASN A 81 -1.84 0.86 2.53
N ILE A 82 -1.02 -0.05 3.08
CA ILE A 82 -1.51 -1.32 3.68
C ILE A 82 -2.42 -1.03 4.88
N PHE A 83 -2.01 -0.12 5.76
CA PHE A 83 -2.77 0.23 6.94
C PHE A 83 -4.13 0.83 6.58
N LEU A 84 -4.16 1.84 5.71
CA LEU A 84 -5.40 2.49 5.29
C LEU A 84 -6.36 1.52 4.60
N ARG A 85 -5.86 0.65 3.72
CA ARG A 85 -6.68 -0.42 3.12
C ARG A 85 -7.29 -1.31 4.19
N ASN A 86 -6.49 -1.78 5.15
CA ASN A 86 -6.97 -2.65 6.22
C ASN A 86 -8.03 -1.94 7.08
N CYS A 87 -7.87 -0.64 7.35
CA CYS A 87 -8.86 0.19 8.02
C CYS A 87 -10.15 0.35 7.21
N ALA A 88 -10.06 0.57 5.90
CA ALA A 88 -11.22 0.68 5.02
C ALA A 88 -11.99 -0.66 4.89
N TYR A 89 -11.29 -1.79 4.89
CA TYR A 89 -11.93 -3.12 4.82
C TYR A 89 -12.55 -3.55 6.14
N ASN A 90 -12.11 -2.98 7.26
CA ASN A 90 -12.74 -3.25 8.55
C ASN A 90 -14.00 -2.39 8.70
N ARG A 91 -15.18 -3.00 8.57
CA ARG A 91 -16.49 -2.33 8.64
C ARG A 91 -16.59 -1.30 9.78
N PHE A 92 -16.26 -1.69 11.01
CA PHE A 92 -16.43 -0.81 12.19
C PHE A 92 -15.49 0.39 12.17
N VAL A 93 -14.24 0.21 11.75
CA VAL A 93 -13.26 1.30 11.62
C VAL A 93 -13.61 2.18 10.43
N CYS A 94 -13.99 1.59 9.31
CA CYS A 94 -14.41 2.29 8.10
C CYS A 94 -15.60 3.21 8.37
N ASP A 95 -16.66 2.69 9.00
CA ASP A 95 -17.87 3.45 9.32
C ASP A 95 -17.56 4.58 10.32
N ALA A 96 -16.84 4.27 11.41
CA ALA A 96 -16.51 5.25 12.45
C ALA A 96 -15.68 6.43 11.93
N TYR A 97 -14.75 6.17 11.00
CA TYR A 97 -13.87 7.19 10.44
C TYR A 97 -14.27 7.63 9.02
N GLY A 98 -15.40 7.17 8.49
CA GLY A 98 -15.91 7.53 7.17
C GLY A 98 -14.96 7.20 6.01
N LEU A 99 -14.22 6.10 6.10
CA LEU A 99 -13.15 5.76 5.14
C LEU A 99 -13.69 5.28 3.79
N GLY A 100 -14.96 4.86 3.70
CA GLY A 100 -15.57 4.45 2.43
C GLY A 100 -15.57 5.56 1.37
N ARG A 101 -15.57 6.83 1.78
CA ARG A 101 -15.52 7.97 0.84
C ARG A 101 -14.18 8.12 0.12
N ILE A 102 -13.10 7.68 0.75
CA ILE A 102 -11.74 7.83 0.21
C ILE A 102 -11.26 6.56 -0.51
N GLU A 103 -12.03 5.46 -0.45
CA GLU A 103 -11.68 4.16 -1.03
C GLU A 103 -11.34 4.26 -2.53
N ALA A 104 -12.12 5.03 -3.28
CA ALA A 104 -11.89 5.27 -4.71
C ALA A 104 -10.58 6.00 -5.01
N TRP A 105 -9.99 6.67 -4.02
CA TRP A 105 -8.75 7.44 -4.16
C TRP A 105 -7.54 6.73 -3.55
N MET A 106 -7.78 5.68 -2.76
CA MET A 106 -6.71 4.93 -2.12
C MET A 106 -5.73 4.36 -3.14
N GLU A 107 -4.47 4.41 -2.78
CA GLU A 107 -3.38 3.84 -3.55
C GLU A 107 -3.30 2.32 -3.32
N VAL A 108 -2.93 1.58 -4.36
CA VAL A 108 -2.54 0.19 -4.16
C VAL A 108 -1.19 0.17 -3.43
N PRO A 109 -0.99 -0.65 -2.38
CA PRO A 109 0.33 -0.81 -1.78
C PRO A 109 1.30 -1.42 -2.78
N LEU A 110 2.33 -0.66 -3.18
CA LEU A 110 3.27 -1.13 -4.19
C LEU A 110 4.30 -2.09 -3.59
N ASP A 111 4.42 -3.26 -4.20
CA ASP A 111 5.51 -4.20 -4.00
C ASP A 111 5.80 -5.00 -5.27
N SER A 112 6.72 -5.96 -5.19
CA SER A 112 7.11 -6.77 -6.34
C SER A 112 5.96 -7.59 -6.94
N HIS A 113 5.02 -8.06 -6.10
CA HIS A 113 3.87 -8.85 -6.56
C HIS A 113 2.87 -7.96 -7.27
N VAL A 114 2.52 -6.82 -6.67
CA VAL A 114 1.65 -5.83 -7.30
C VAL A 114 2.26 -5.32 -8.61
N ALA A 115 3.56 -4.99 -8.62
CA ALA A 115 4.25 -4.55 -9.84
C ALA A 115 4.26 -5.62 -10.94
N ALA A 116 4.43 -6.91 -10.59
CA ALA A 116 4.35 -8.01 -11.54
C ALA A 116 2.93 -8.17 -12.11
N GLY A 117 1.91 -8.15 -11.24
CA GLY A 117 0.51 -8.21 -11.64
C GLY A 117 0.11 -7.07 -12.58
N LEU A 118 0.50 -5.84 -12.25
CA LEU A 118 0.26 -4.66 -13.08
C LEU A 118 0.91 -4.79 -14.46
N LYS A 119 2.15 -5.30 -14.55
CA LYS A 119 2.82 -5.54 -15.83
C LYS A 119 2.09 -6.55 -16.71
N LEU A 120 1.64 -7.66 -16.12
CA LEU A 120 0.91 -8.69 -16.84
C LEU A 120 -0.44 -8.18 -17.35
N ASP A 121 -1.19 -7.48 -16.50
CA ASP A 121 -2.48 -6.88 -16.89
C ASP A 121 -2.30 -5.78 -17.93
N ALA A 122 -1.24 -4.95 -17.83
CA ALA A 122 -0.92 -3.93 -18.82
C ALA A 122 -0.64 -4.52 -20.20
N LEU A 123 0.16 -5.60 -20.24
CA LEU A 123 0.46 -6.33 -21.46
C LEU A 123 -0.81 -6.95 -22.07
N ALA A 124 -1.62 -7.62 -21.26
CA ALA A 124 -2.88 -8.23 -21.70
C ALA A 124 -3.88 -7.19 -22.23
N ALA A 125 -3.90 -6.00 -21.62
CA ALA A 125 -4.76 -4.89 -22.01
C ALA A 125 -4.23 -4.06 -23.19
N LYS A 126 -3.03 -4.37 -23.72
CA LYS A 126 -2.34 -3.57 -24.74
C LYS A 126 -2.24 -2.08 -24.36
N LEU A 127 -2.06 -1.79 -23.07
CA LEU A 127 -1.72 -0.45 -22.60
C LEU A 127 -0.26 -0.16 -22.98
N ASP A 128 0.08 1.12 -23.22
CA ASP A 128 1.41 1.56 -23.65
C ASP A 128 2.52 0.80 -22.86
N PRO A 129 3.37 0.03 -23.55
CA PRO A 129 4.04 -1.16 -22.99
C PRO A 129 5.27 -0.87 -22.15
N THR A 130 5.51 0.36 -21.70
CA THR A 130 6.69 0.67 -20.88
C THR A 130 6.31 0.95 -19.42
N PRO A 131 5.83 -0.08 -18.67
CA PRO A 131 5.66 0.07 -17.25
C PRO A 131 7.01 0.44 -16.62
N PRO A 132 7.03 1.26 -15.58
CA PRO A 132 8.28 1.68 -14.97
C PRO A 132 9.11 0.46 -14.56
N ARG A 133 10.44 0.55 -14.65
CA ARG A 133 11.30 -0.54 -14.18
C ARG A 133 11.16 -0.66 -12.66
N TRP A 134 10.58 -1.75 -12.19
CA TRP A 134 10.59 -2.11 -10.78
C TRP A 134 12.03 -2.39 -10.33
N LYS A 135 12.47 -1.73 -9.25
CA LYS A 135 13.76 -1.98 -8.60
C LYS A 135 13.52 -2.66 -7.26
N THR A 136 13.11 -1.89 -6.27
CA THR A 136 12.76 -2.32 -4.91
C THR A 136 11.73 -1.36 -4.33
N VAL A 137 11.09 -1.74 -3.23
CA VAL A 137 10.21 -0.83 -2.47
C VAL A 137 11.01 0.34 -1.90
N ILE A 138 12.19 0.09 -1.34
CA ILE A 138 13.05 1.13 -0.76
C ILE A 138 13.48 2.17 -1.80
N GLY A 139 13.73 1.75 -3.04
CA GLY A 139 14.11 2.62 -4.14
C GLY A 139 12.94 3.34 -4.82
N LEU A 140 11.72 3.25 -4.28
CA LEU A 140 10.55 3.94 -4.81
C LEU A 140 10.60 5.42 -4.41
N THR A 141 10.51 6.31 -5.41
CA THR A 141 10.33 7.76 -5.23
C THR A 141 8.87 8.13 -5.46
N PRO A 142 8.41 9.33 -5.04
CA PRO A 142 7.08 9.83 -5.34
C PRO A 142 6.72 9.74 -6.84
N GLU A 143 7.63 10.14 -7.72
CA GLU A 143 7.43 10.18 -9.17
C GLU A 143 7.37 8.77 -9.78
N LEU A 144 8.13 7.82 -9.21
CA LEU A 144 8.05 6.43 -9.63
C LEU A 144 6.75 5.79 -9.15
N SER A 145 6.34 6.08 -7.91
CA SER A 145 5.04 5.65 -7.38
C SER A 145 3.90 6.17 -8.23
N ASP A 146 3.92 7.44 -8.63
CA ASP A 146 2.87 8.04 -9.46
C ASP A 146 2.65 7.34 -10.79
N ARG A 147 3.73 6.97 -11.46
CA ARG A 147 3.64 6.22 -12.71
C ARG A 147 3.02 4.84 -12.49
N TRP A 148 3.37 4.16 -11.40
CA TRP A 148 2.75 2.89 -11.02
C TRP A 148 1.29 3.04 -10.62
N GLN A 149 0.94 4.07 -9.84
CA GLN A 149 -0.42 4.34 -9.39
C GLN A 149 -1.33 4.77 -10.55
N THR A 150 -0.78 5.43 -11.58
CA THR A 150 -1.47 5.78 -12.83
C THR A 150 -1.79 4.52 -13.63
N LEU A 151 -0.80 3.63 -13.80
CA LEU A 151 -1.02 2.34 -14.45
C LEU A 151 -2.05 1.49 -13.69
N ALA A 152 -1.96 1.46 -12.36
CA ALA A 152 -2.91 0.77 -11.50
C ALA A 152 -4.32 1.35 -11.63
N GLN A 153 -4.47 2.67 -11.73
CA GLN A 153 -5.76 3.32 -11.96
C GLN A 153 -6.37 2.86 -13.29
N ALA A 154 -5.62 2.90 -14.39
CA ALA A 154 -6.11 2.47 -15.70
C ALA A 154 -6.57 1.00 -15.72
N ILE A 155 -5.84 0.11 -15.04
CA ILE A 155 -6.20 -1.31 -14.92
C ILE A 155 -7.45 -1.49 -14.04
N ALA A 156 -7.55 -0.75 -12.94
CA ALA A 156 -8.68 -0.80 -12.03
C ALA A 156 -9.99 -0.34 -12.70
N GLU A 157 -9.93 0.74 -13.48
CA GLU A 157 -11.07 1.26 -14.27
C GLU A 157 -11.59 0.22 -15.27
N ARG A 158 -10.69 -0.42 -16.03
CA ARG A 158 -11.05 -1.50 -16.96
C ARG A 158 -11.68 -2.70 -16.25
N SER A 159 -11.24 -2.96 -15.03
CA SER A 159 -11.72 -4.05 -14.20
C SER A 159 -12.95 -3.68 -13.36
N ARG A 160 -13.44 -2.43 -13.45
CA ARG A 160 -14.56 -1.89 -12.67
C ARG A 160 -14.41 -2.07 -11.16
N ILE A 161 -13.20 -1.89 -10.65
CA ILE A 161 -12.87 -1.93 -9.21
C ILE A 161 -12.10 -0.68 -8.81
N HIS A 162 -12.03 -0.37 -7.52
CA HIS A 162 -11.10 0.65 -7.03
C HIS A 162 -9.66 0.13 -7.03
N ARG A 163 -8.72 1.04 -7.29
CA ARG A 163 -7.28 0.76 -7.40
C ARG A 163 -6.72 0.00 -6.20
N VAL A 164 -7.17 0.34 -4.99
CA VAL A 164 -6.74 -0.32 -3.75
C VAL A 164 -7.02 -1.84 -3.74
N HIS A 165 -8.06 -2.29 -4.44
CA HIS A 165 -8.44 -3.71 -4.49
C HIS A 165 -7.53 -4.55 -5.38
N LEU A 166 -6.70 -3.92 -6.24
CA LEU A 166 -5.72 -4.64 -7.04
C LEU A 166 -4.71 -5.41 -6.18
N ASP A 167 -4.46 -4.94 -4.95
CA ASP A 167 -3.65 -5.67 -3.99
C ASP A 167 -4.20 -7.07 -3.70
N VAL A 168 -5.49 -7.17 -3.39
CA VAL A 168 -6.17 -8.44 -3.13
C VAL A 168 -6.15 -9.31 -4.39
N ARG A 169 -6.45 -8.72 -5.55
CA ARG A 169 -6.42 -9.43 -6.84
C ARG A 169 -5.05 -10.05 -7.10
N TYR A 170 -3.97 -9.32 -6.86
CA TYR A 170 -2.63 -9.79 -7.20
C TYR A 170 -2.07 -10.77 -6.19
N TRP A 171 -2.32 -10.56 -4.89
CA TRP A 171 -1.93 -11.52 -3.86
C TRP A 171 -2.71 -12.85 -3.91
N ASN A 172 -3.83 -12.90 -4.65
CA ASN A 172 -4.63 -14.12 -4.86
C ASN A 172 -4.67 -14.57 -6.35
N GLY A 173 -3.84 -13.96 -7.21
CA GLY A 173 -3.87 -14.20 -8.65
C GLY A 173 -3.00 -15.38 -9.09
N ALA A 174 -3.24 -15.89 -10.31
CA ALA A 174 -2.53 -17.04 -10.87
C ALA A 174 -0.99 -16.87 -10.98
N HIS A 175 -0.48 -15.64 -11.00
CA HIS A 175 0.97 -15.39 -11.00
C HIS A 175 1.65 -15.76 -9.67
N MET A 176 0.88 -15.88 -8.57
CA MET A 176 1.40 -16.44 -7.33
C MET A 176 1.63 -17.95 -7.41
N THR A 177 0.80 -18.66 -8.18
CA THR A 177 0.95 -20.11 -8.42
C THR A 177 2.23 -20.44 -9.20
N LEU A 178 2.69 -19.53 -10.05
CA LEU A 178 3.97 -19.66 -10.77
C LEU A 178 5.19 -19.42 -9.86
N HIS A 179 5.10 -18.49 -8.92
CA HIS A 179 6.18 -18.24 -7.94
C HIS A 179 6.34 -19.38 -6.93
N ALA A 180 5.25 -20.04 -6.52
CA ALA A 180 5.30 -21.20 -5.63
C ALA A 180 6.06 -22.39 -6.26
N LYS A 181 5.84 -22.66 -7.56
CA LYS A 181 6.50 -23.76 -8.28
C LYS A 181 8.00 -23.57 -8.49
N HIS A 182 8.50 -22.33 -8.44
CA HIS A 182 9.94 -22.05 -8.55
C HIS A 182 10.67 -22.14 -7.22
N GLN A 183 9.99 -21.94 -6.07
CA GLN A 183 10.60 -22.08 -4.75
C GLN A 183 10.71 -23.52 -4.25
N GLU A 184 9.88 -24.44 -4.77
CA GLU A 184 9.98 -25.88 -4.45
C GLU A 184 11.07 -26.62 -5.27
N ARG A 185 11.77 -25.90 -6.17
CA ARG A 185 12.83 -26.44 -7.03
C ARG A 185 14.22 -25.89 -6.72
N SER A 186 14.41 -25.27 -5.55
CA SER A 186 15.70 -24.71 -5.10
C SER A 186 16.08 -25.25 -3.73
#